data_AF-A0A417YZY7-F1
#
_entry.id   AF-A0A417YZY7-F1
#
_cell.length_a   1.000
_cell.length_b   1.000
_cell.length_c   1.000
_cell.angle_alpha   90.00
_cell.angle_beta   90.00
_cell.angle_gamma   90.00
#
_symmetry.space_group_name_H-M   'P 1'
#
loop_
_entity.id
_entity.type
_entity.pdbx_description
1 polymer ?
#
loop_
_entity_poly.entity_id
_entity_poly.type
_entity_poly.pdbx_seq_one_letter_code
_entity_poly.pdbx_strand_id
1 'polypeptide(L)' 'MKIIVNNLLIVFFLIIYLLIFHFFIWNYLPINSSVGVLVGTLFALLISLVLAMITVNKIVNVLRS' A
#
# COMPACT_ATOMS: atom_id res chain seq x y z
N MET A 1 -0.44 -23.71 -3.01
CA MET A 1 -1.58 -22.81 -3.31
C MET A 1 -1.60 -21.54 -2.46
N LYS A 2 -1.51 -21.62 -1.11
CA LYS A 2 -1.48 -20.43 -0.22
C LYS A 2 -0.39 -19.39 -0.58
N ILE A 3 0.81 -19.83 -0.95
CA ILE A 3 1.94 -18.95 -1.31
C ILE A 3 1.65 -18.16 -2.60
N ILE A 4 1.05 -18.79 -3.60
CA ILE A 4 0.75 -18.15 -4.90
C ILE A 4 -0.29 -17.05 -4.69
N VAL A 5 -1.34 -17.33 -3.92
CA VAL A 5 -2.39 -16.35 -3.61
C VAL A 5 -1.83 -15.16 -2.81
N ASN A 6 -0.93 -15.42 -1.86
CA ASN A 6 -0.29 -14.37 -1.07
C ASN A 6 0.60 -13.46 -1.93
N ASN A 7 1.41 -14.05 -2.82
CA ASN A 7 2.25 -13.28 -3.73
C ASN A 7 1.42 -12.48 -4.74
N LEU A 8 0.29 -13.03 -5.22
CA LEU A 8 -0.59 -12.34 -6.16
C LEU A 8 -1.26 -11.12 -5.50
N LEU A 9 -1.65 -11.24 -4.23
CA LEU A 9 -2.15 -10.11 -3.44
C LEU A 9 -1.07 -9.04 -3.23
N ILE A 10 0.16 -9.44 -2.85
CA ILE A 10 1.27 -8.48 -2.68
C ILE A 10 1.54 -7.71 -3.97
N VAL A 11 1.61 -8.41 -5.11
CA VAL A 11 1.84 -7.78 -6.43
C VAL A 11 0.71 -6.82 -6.79
N PHE A 12 -0.54 -7.24 -6.57
CA PHE A 12 -1.70 -6.38 -6.84
C PHE A 12 -1.69 -5.11 -5.98
N PHE A 13 -1.32 -5.23 -4.70
CA PHE A 13 -1.18 -4.08 -3.81
C PHE A 13 -0.01 -3.17 -4.18
N LEU A 14 1.12 -3.74 -4.63
CA LEU A 14 2.25 -2.96 -5.11
C LEU A 14 1.89 -2.14 -6.37
N ILE A 15 1.10 -2.72 -7.27
CA ILE A 15 0.62 -2.03 -8.47
C ILE A 15 -0.33 -0.88 -8.11
N ILE A 16 -1.29 -1.13 -7.21
CA ILE A 16 -2.20 -0.07 -6.73
C ILE A 16 -1.40 1.04 -6.04
N TYR A 17 -0.40 0.68 -5.24
CA TYR A 17 0.50 1.63 -4.60
C TYR A 17 1.24 2.50 -5.61
N LEU A 18 1.86 1.89 -6.63
CA LEU A 18 2.57 2.62 -7.68
C LEU A 18 1.62 3.52 -8.48
N LEU A 19 0.42 3.04 -8.80
CA LEU A 19 -0.59 3.83 -9.52
C LEU A 19 -1.04 5.04 -8.70
N ILE A 20 -1.38 4.86 -7.42
CA ILE A 20 -1.79 5.97 -6.55
C ILE A 20 -0.64 6.95 -6.37
N PHE A 21 0.57 6.46 -6.11
CA PHE A 21 1.75 7.32 -5.92
C PHE A 21 2.07 8.12 -7.18
N HIS A 22 2.05 7.47 -8.34
CA HIS A 22 2.32 8.13 -9.61
C HIS A 22 1.21 9.11 -10.02
N PHE A 23 -0.07 8.71 -9.95
CA PHE A 23 -1.16 9.58 -10.37
C PHE A 23 -1.41 10.75 -9.41
N PHE A 24 -1.33 10.57 -8.10
CA PHE A 24 -1.62 11.64 -7.15
C PHE A 24 -0.41 12.48 -6.79
N ILE A 25 0.74 11.86 -6.46
CA ILE A 25 1.87 12.61 -5.90
C ILE A 25 2.70 13.29 -6.98
N TRP A 26 2.81 12.68 -8.17
CA TRP A 26 3.62 13.29 -9.24
C TRP A 26 2.85 14.30 -10.09
N ASN A 27 1.54 14.09 -10.31
CA ASN A 27 0.75 15.00 -11.17
C ASN A 27 0.09 16.16 -10.42
N TYR A 28 -0.30 15.97 -9.15
CA TYR A 28 -1.10 16.98 -8.43
C TYR A 28 -0.33 17.75 -7.37
N LEU A 29 0.89 17.35 -7.03
CA LEU A 29 1.71 18.07 -6.07
C LEU A 29 2.85 18.77 -6.80
N PRO A 30 2.99 20.11 -6.64
CA PRO A 30 4.14 20.80 -7.19
C PRO A 30 5.39 20.17 -6.57
N ILE A 31 6.23 19.59 -7.43
CA ILE A 31 7.41 18.76 -7.13
C ILE A 31 8.41 19.46 -6.17
N ASN A 32 8.26 20.77 -5.97
CA ASN A 32 9.09 21.59 -5.09
C ASN A 32 8.46 21.94 -3.72
N SER A 33 7.23 21.52 -3.41
CA SER A 33 6.63 21.77 -2.10
C SER A 33 6.90 20.60 -1.15
N SER A 34 7.64 20.89 -0.08
CA SER A 34 7.88 19.97 1.05
C SER A 34 6.57 19.43 1.66
N VAL A 35 5.49 20.20 1.56
CA VAL A 35 4.14 19.82 2.00
C VAL A 35 3.57 18.67 1.16
N GLY A 36 3.80 18.67 -0.16
CA GLY A 36 3.29 17.60 -1.03
C GLY A 36 3.93 16.24 -0.76
N VAL A 37 5.24 16.25 -0.61
CA VAL A 37 5.98 15.03 -0.25
C VAL A 37 5.50 14.49 1.10
N LEU A 38 5.28 15.36 2.08
CA LEU A 38 4.77 14.99 3.40
C LEU A 38 3.36 14.36 3.35
N VAL A 39 2.43 14.97 2.62
CA VAL A 39 1.06 14.45 2.47
C VAL A 39 1.07 13.13 1.71
N GLY A 40 1.87 13.03 0.64
CA GLY A 40 2.03 11.80 -0.12
C GLY A 40 2.61 10.65 0.71
N THR A 41 3.61 10.93 1.55
CA THR A 41 4.17 9.92 2.48
C THR A 41 3.20 9.53 3.58
N LEU A 42 2.44 10.48 4.14
CA LEU A 42 1.37 10.20 5.11
C LEU A 42 0.29 9.27 4.52
N PHE A 43 -0.13 9.54 3.29
CA PHE A 43 -1.11 8.71 2.59
C PHE A 43 -0.57 7.31 2.32
N ALA A 44 0.68 7.21 1.87
CA ALA A 44 1.37 5.93 1.70
C ALA A 44 1.47 5.12 3.00
N LEU A 45 1.77 5.79 4.12
CA LEU A 45 1.81 5.18 5.46
C LEU A 45 0.45 4.63 5.88
N LEU A 46 -0.62 5.41 5.71
CA LEU A 46 -1.98 4.99 6.05
C LEU A 46 -2.41 3.76 5.23
N ILE A 47 -2.18 3.78 3.92
CA ILE A 47 -2.50 2.64 3.04
C ILE A 47 -1.69 1.40 3.46
N SER A 48 -0.41 1.57 3.74
CA SER A 48 0.48 0.48 4.19
C SER A 48 0.04 -0.09 5.54
N LEU A 49 -0.43 0.74 6.47
CA LEU A 49 -0.94 0.32 7.77
C LEU A 49 -2.21 -0.53 7.63
N VAL A 50 -3.18 -0.06 6.83
CA VAL A 50 -4.42 -0.80 6.55
C VAL A 50 -4.11 -2.16 5.94
N LEU A 51 -3.18 -2.18 4.99
CA LEU A 51 -2.66 -3.40 4.36
C LEU A 51 -2.03 -4.36 5.36
N ALA A 52 -1.18 -3.85 6.24
CA ALA A 52 -0.53 -4.63 7.27
C ALA A 52 -1.58 -5.26 8.21
N MET A 53 -2.61 -4.51 8.64
CA MET A 53 -3.69 -5.02 9.49
C MET A 53 -4.48 -6.15 8.80
N ILE A 54 -4.83 -5.98 7.53
CA ILE A 54 -5.54 -7.02 6.75
C ILE A 54 -4.66 -8.27 6.64
N THR A 55 -3.37 -8.08 6.36
CA THR A 55 -2.41 -9.17 6.22
C THR A 55 -2.22 -9.93 7.54
N VAL A 56 -2.05 -9.22 8.65
CA VAL A 56 -1.96 -9.82 9.99
C VAL A 56 -3.23 -10.60 10.32
N ASN A 57 -4.42 -10.04 10.07
CA ASN A 57 -5.68 -10.76 10.30
C ASN A 57 -5.80 -12.03 9.45
N LYS A 58 -5.40 -11.96 8.18
CA LYS A 58 -5.36 -13.13 7.29
C LYS A 58 -4.38 -14.19 7.79
N ILE A 59 -3.18 -13.79 8.22
CA ILE A 59 -2.16 -14.71 8.76
C ILE A 59 -2.66 -15.36 10.06
N VAL A 60 -3.21 -14.58 10.99
CA VAL A 60 -3.77 -15.09 12.25
C VAL A 60 -4.90 -16.08 11.99
N ASN A 61 -5.81 -15.77 11.04
CA ASN A 61 -6.86 -16.70 10.65
C ASN A 61 -6.31 -17.99 10.04
N VAL A 62 -5.22 -17.91 9.26
CA VAL A 62 -4.55 -19.08 8.70
C VAL A 62 -3.83 -19.91 9.76
N LEU A 63 -3.31 -19.29 10.84
CA LEU A 63 -2.64 -19.99 11.94
C LEU A 63 -3.62 -20.62 12.94
N ARG A 64 -4.84 -20.08 13.04
CA ARG A 64 -5.91 -20.63 13.89
C ARG A 64 -6.69 -21.78 13.23
N SER A 65 -6.58 -21.97 11.92
CA SER A 65 -7.16 -23.09 11.15
C SER A 65 -6.12 -24.15 10.86
#